data_AF-A0A482F213-F1
#
_entry.id   AF-A0A482F213-F1
#
_cell.length_a   1.000
_cell.length_b   1.000
_cell.length_c   1.000
_cell.angle_alpha   90.00
_cell.angle_beta   90.00
_cell.angle_gamma   90.00
#
_symmetry.space_group_name_H-M   'P 1'
#
loop_
_entity.id
_entity.type
_entity.pdbx_description
1 polymer ?
#
loop_
_entity_poly.entity_id
_entity_poly.type
_entity_poly.pdbx_seq_one_letter_code
_entity_poly.pdbx_strand_id
1 'polypeptide(L)'
;MTLRIFGSSECPPCDELKDKLDEEGIQYDYFGVGEAPEAYEELGELGKSVVPVATIDTDPATCERVGGEWNEEKKVCVLASRNQIESAVLNGG
;
A
#
# COMPACT_ATOMS: atom_id res chain seq x y z
N MET A 1 0.29 -6.31 11.89
CA MET A 1 0.12 -5.97 10.47
C MET A 1 0.00 -4.46 10.40
N THR A 2 0.93 -3.82 9.71
CA THR A 2 0.94 -2.36 9.51
C THR A 2 0.72 -2.09 8.04
N LEU A 3 -0.30 -1.32 7.70
CA LEU A 3 -0.61 -0.91 6.33
C LEU A 3 -0.09 0.50 6.09
N ARG A 4 0.80 0.66 5.12
CA ARG A 4 1.31 1.96 4.69
C ARG A 4 0.84 2.24 3.28
N ILE A 5 0.34 3.43 3.00
CA ILE A 5 -0.20 3.82 1.71
C ILE A 5 0.56 5.03 1.20
N PHE A 6 1.14 4.89 0.01
CA PHE A 6 1.77 5.95 -0.74
C PHE A 6 0.74 6.49 -1.74
N GLY A 7 0.40 7.77 -1.57
CA GLY A 7 -0.60 8.45 -2.37
C GLY A 7 -0.21 9.88 -2.68
N SER A 8 -1.09 10.59 -3.39
CA SER A 8 -0.97 12.03 -3.63
C SER A 8 -2.32 12.70 -3.38
N SER A 9 -2.33 13.98 -3.02
CA SER A 9 -3.57 14.76 -2.79
C SER A 9 -4.41 14.90 -4.07
N GLU A 10 -3.81 14.78 -5.25
CA GLU A 10 -4.49 14.77 -6.55
C GLU A 10 -4.59 13.33 -7.08
N CYS A 11 -5.30 12.47 -6.36
CA CYS A 11 -5.44 11.06 -6.71
C CYS A 11 -6.82 10.51 -6.29
N PRO A 12 -7.85 10.63 -7.15
CA PRO A 12 -9.16 10.03 -6.90
C PRO A 12 -9.12 8.55 -6.47
N PRO A 13 -8.30 7.66 -7.08
CA PRO A 13 -8.25 6.27 -6.63
C PRO A 13 -7.58 6.09 -5.25
N CYS A 14 -6.75 7.06 -4.81
CA CYS A 14 -6.19 7.07 -3.47
C CYS A 14 -7.27 7.45 -2.44
N ASP A 15 -8.13 8.43 -2.76
CA ASP A 15 -9.24 8.83 -1.90
C ASP A 15 -10.27 7.72 -1.76
N GLU A 16 -10.67 7.08 -2.86
CA GLU A 16 -11.59 5.92 -2.82
C GLU A 16 -11.04 4.77 -1.96
N LEU A 17 -9.74 4.51 -2.04
CA LEU A 17 -9.10 3.48 -1.23
C LEU A 17 -9.14 3.84 0.26
N LYS A 18 -8.83 5.09 0.61
CA LYS A 18 -8.86 5.56 2.00
C LYS A 18 -10.26 5.47 2.58
N ASP A 19 -11.25 5.99 1.87
CA ASP A 19 -12.65 5.92 2.28
C ASP A 19 -13.06 4.47 2.54
N LYS A 20 -12.69 3.55 1.64
CA LYS A 20 -12.99 2.13 1.80
C LYS A 20 -12.32 1.51 3.03
N LEU A 21 -11.06 1.85 3.31
CA LEU A 21 -10.36 1.35 4.49
C LEU A 21 -10.94 1.91 5.78
N ASP A 22 -11.34 3.19 5.77
CA ASP A 22 -11.98 3.87 6.90
C ASP A 22 -13.38 3.29 7.18
N GLU A 23 -14.17 3.00 6.14
CA GLU A 23 -15.46 2.31 6.25
C GLU A 23 -15.35 0.93 6.92
N GLU A 24 -14.27 0.21 6.65
CA GLU A 24 -14.01 -1.13 7.18
C GLU A 24 -13.24 -1.07 8.53
N GLY A 25 -12.92 0.14 9.03
CA GLY A 25 -12.23 0.34 10.30
C GLY A 25 -10.76 -0.08 10.30
N ILE A 26 -10.12 -0.12 9.12
CA ILE A 26 -8.73 -0.54 8.95
C ILE A 26 -7.81 0.65 9.18
N GLN A 27 -6.85 0.50 10.10
CA GLN A 27 -5.85 1.54 10.35
C GLN A 27 -4.72 1.47 9.32
N TYR A 28 -4.33 2.64 8.80
CA TYR A 28 -3.23 2.79 7.86
C TYR A 28 -2.42 4.07 8.11
N ASP A 29 -1.14 4.02 7.77
CA ASP A 29 -0.28 5.21 7.66
C ASP A 29 -0.32 5.72 6.23
N TYR A 30 -0.64 7.00 6.02
CA TYR A 30 -0.66 7.60 4.68
C TYR A 30 0.54 8.51 4.47
N PHE A 31 1.23 8.31 3.34
CA PHE A 31 2.41 9.04 2.92
C PHE A 31 2.13 9.74 1.59
N GLY A 32 2.01 11.07 1.65
CA GLY A 32 1.79 11.92 0.48
C GLY A 32 3.10 12.14 -0.30
N VAL A 33 3.26 11.52 -1.47
CA VAL A 33 4.49 11.63 -2.28
C VAL A 33 4.71 13.02 -2.89
N GLY A 34 3.69 13.87 -2.88
CA GLY A 34 3.79 15.28 -3.27
C GLY A 34 4.20 16.22 -2.14
N GLU A 35 4.08 15.77 -0.88
CA GLU A 35 4.29 16.60 0.32
C GLU A 35 5.56 16.19 1.07
N ALA A 36 5.91 14.90 1.01
CA ALA A 36 7.05 14.30 1.69
C ALA A 36 8.05 13.73 0.66
N PRO A 37 9.22 14.35 0.45
CA PRO A 37 10.22 13.85 -0.49
C PRO A 37 10.71 12.43 -0.12
N GLU A 38 10.74 12.10 1.17
CA GLU A 38 11.07 10.75 1.65
C GLU A 38 10.09 9.68 1.16
N ALA A 39 8.79 10.02 1.02
CA ALA A 39 7.78 9.10 0.54
C ALA A 39 7.94 8.82 -0.96
N TYR A 40 8.36 9.83 -1.73
CA TYR A 40 8.68 9.67 -3.14
C TYR A 40 9.93 8.83 -3.36
N GLU A 41 10.97 9.03 -2.55
CA GLU A 41 12.19 8.22 -2.59
C GLU A 41 11.90 6.76 -2.26
N GLU A 42 11.15 6.50 -1.18
CA GLU A 42 10.77 5.14 -0.78
C GLU A 42 9.93 4.44 -1.87
N LEU A 43 9.01 5.16 -2.52
CA LEU A 43 8.26 4.63 -3.67
C LEU A 43 9.19 4.22 -4.82
N GLY A 44 10.21 5.03 -5.09
CA GLY A 44 11.25 4.74 -6.08
C GLY A 44 12.11 3.53 -5.74
N GLU A 45 12.50 3.37 -4.46
CA GLU A 45 13.22 2.18 -3.97
C GLU A 45 12.37 0.90 -4.09
N LEU A 46 11.05 1.02 -3.97
CA LEU A 46 10.10 -0.08 -4.23
C LEU A 46 9.91 -0.36 -5.74
N GLY A 47 10.59 0.39 -6.62
CA GLY A 47 10.48 0.27 -8.08
C GLY A 47 9.13 0.73 -8.63
N LYS A 48 8.39 1.56 -7.88
CA LYS A 48 7.08 2.08 -8.28
C LYS A 48 7.18 3.56 -8.63
N SER A 49 6.29 4.00 -9.50
CA SER A 49 6.22 5.39 -9.95
C SER A 49 4.79 5.90 -10.11
N VAL A 50 3.81 5.05 -9.77
CA VAL A 50 2.38 5.31 -9.87
C VAL A 50 1.77 5.05 -8.51
N VAL A 51 0.77 5.86 -8.13
CA VAL A 51 0.00 5.74 -6.89
C VAL A 51 -1.47 5.39 -7.21
N PRO A 52 -2.23 4.77 -6.28
CA PRO A 52 -1.83 4.34 -4.94
C PRO A 52 -0.97 3.08 -4.94
N VAL A 53 0.03 3.05 -4.05
CA VAL A 53 0.80 1.84 -3.70
C VAL A 53 0.70 1.65 -2.21
N ALA A 54 0.59 0.41 -1.74
CA ALA A 54 0.67 0.11 -0.33
C ALA A 54 1.78 -0.89 -0.02
N THR A 55 2.29 -0.82 1.20
CA THR A 55 3.11 -1.88 1.77
C THR A 55 2.46 -2.44 3.03
N ILE A 56 2.54 -3.75 3.19
CA ILE A 56 2.10 -4.44 4.39
C ILE A 56 3.25 -5.27 4.97
N ASP A 57 3.39 -5.20 6.29
CA ASP A 57 4.27 -6.09 7.07
C ASP A 57 3.53 -7.43 7.28
N THR A 58 3.93 -8.43 6.48
CA THR A 58 3.34 -9.78 6.44
C THR A 58 4.39 -10.80 5.99
N ASP A 59 4.07 -12.09 6.05
CA ASP A 59 4.95 -13.13 5.49
C ASP A 59 4.82 -13.26 3.95
N PRO A 60 5.85 -13.81 3.27
CA PRO A 60 5.84 -13.97 1.82
C PRO A 60 4.67 -14.82 1.28
N ALA A 61 4.21 -15.83 2.01
CA ALA A 61 3.13 -16.70 1.54
C ALA A 61 1.80 -15.95 1.55
N THR A 62 1.56 -15.12 2.57
CA THR A 62 0.42 -14.20 2.59
C THR A 62 0.52 -13.16 1.48
N CYS A 63 1.73 -12.63 1.21
CA CYS A 63 1.95 -11.70 0.11
C CYS A 63 1.57 -12.30 -1.26
N GLU A 64 1.99 -13.54 -1.53
CA GLU A 64 1.67 -14.25 -2.76
C GLU A 64 0.16 -14.49 -2.90
N ARG A 65 -0.52 -14.87 -1.80
CA ARG A 65 -1.98 -15.12 -1.78
C ARG A 65 -2.80 -13.89 -2.17
N VAL A 66 -2.36 -12.70 -1.77
CA VAL A 66 -3.05 -11.44 -2.07
C VAL A 66 -2.59 -10.83 -3.40
N GLY A 67 -1.73 -11.55 -4.13
CA GLY A 67 -1.19 -11.15 -5.42
C GLY A 67 -0.18 -10.01 -5.33
N GLY A 68 0.42 -9.77 -4.16
CA GLY A 68 1.43 -8.73 -3.97
C GLY A 68 2.82 -9.15 -4.43
N GLU A 69 3.72 -8.17 -4.48
CA GLU A 69 5.12 -8.36 -4.82
C GLU A 69 5.97 -8.30 -3.55
N TRP A 70 6.62 -9.40 -3.21
CA TRP A 70 7.45 -9.46 -2.02
C TRP A 70 8.78 -8.73 -2.22
N ASN A 71 9.09 -7.79 -1.31
CA ASN A 71 10.37 -7.10 -1.26
C ASN A 71 11.28 -7.76 -0.20
N GLU A 72 12.31 -8.48 -0.67
CA GLU A 72 13.25 -9.21 0.19
C GLU A 72 14.11 -8.30 1.08
N GLU A 73 14.43 -7.09 0.64
CA GLU A 73 15.31 -6.16 1.35
C GLU A 73 14.59 -5.48 2.51
N LYS A 74 13.37 -4.98 2.24
CA LYS A 74 12.53 -4.30 3.23
C LYS A 74 11.63 -5.24 4.03
N LYS A 75 11.53 -6.51 3.64
CA LYS A 75 10.67 -7.55 4.24
C LYS A 75 9.19 -7.14 4.31
N VAL A 76 8.71 -6.53 3.23
CA VAL A 76 7.32 -6.08 3.09
C VAL A 76 6.71 -6.62 1.81
N CYS A 77 5.40 -6.79 1.82
CA CYS A 77 4.64 -7.05 0.62
C CYS A 77 4.20 -5.73 -0.02
N VAL A 78 4.51 -5.55 -1.29
CA VAL A 78 4.15 -4.36 -2.09
C VAL A 78 2.88 -4.64 -2.89
N LEU A 79 1.88 -3.77 -2.75
CA LEU A 79 0.59 -3.86 -3.40
C LEU A 79 0.43 -2.62 -4.30
N ALA A 80 0.42 -2.81 -5.62
CA ALA A 80 0.47 -1.73 -6.61
C ALA A 80 -0.89 -1.40 -7.24
N SER A 81 -1.97 -1.97 -6.72
CA SER A 81 -3.32 -1.73 -7.20
C SER A 81 -4.32 -1.76 -6.06
N ARG A 82 -5.39 -0.97 -6.20
CA ARG A 82 -6.49 -0.91 -5.23
C ARG A 82 -7.02 -2.30 -4.89
N ASN A 83 -7.25 -3.14 -5.90
CA ASN A 83 -7.76 -4.50 -5.71
C ASN A 83 -6.83 -5.39 -4.87
N GLN A 84 -5.51 -5.27 -5.04
CA GLN A 84 -4.55 -6.01 -4.20
C GLN A 84 -4.60 -5.53 -2.75
N ILE A 85 -4.70 -4.21 -2.54
CA ILE A 85 -4.77 -3.60 -1.22
C ILE A 85 -6.04 -4.04 -0.49
N GLU A 86 -7.19 -3.89 -1.15
CA GLU A 86 -8.49 -4.38 -0.65
C GLU A 86 -8.45 -5.90 -0.39
N SER A 87 -7.87 -6.70 -1.30
CA SER A 87 -7.78 -8.15 -1.10
C SER A 87 -6.94 -8.50 0.13
N ALA A 88 -5.83 -7.79 0.34
CA ALA A 88 -4.93 -8.05 1.45
C ALA A 88 -5.53 -7.71 2.81
N VAL A 89 -6.36 -6.68 2.89
CA VAL A 89 -6.98 -6.24 4.14
C VAL A 89 -8.34 -6.90 4.42
N LEU A 90 -9.11 -7.23 3.38
CA LEU A 90 -10.44 -7.83 3.52
C LEU A 90 -10.41 -9.36 3.54
N ASN A 91 -9.44 -9.99 2.87
CA ASN A 91 -9.34 -11.45 2.77
C ASN A 91 -8.07 -12.02 3.46
N GLY A 92 -7.23 -11.17 4.04
CA GLY A 92 -5.99 -11.55 4.73
C GLY A 92 -6.14 -11.78 6.25
N GLY A 93 -7.35 -11.72 6.78
CA GLY A 93 -7.68 -11.96 8.20
C GLY A 93 -7.98 -13.41 8.55
#